data_AF-A0A3C1LR61-F1
#
_entry.id   AF-A0A3C1LR61-F1
#
_cell.length_a   1.000
_cell.length_b   1.000
_cell.length_c   1.000
_cell.angle_alpha   90.00
_cell.angle_beta   90.00
_cell.angle_gamma   90.00
#
_symmetry.space_group_name_H-M   'P 1'
#
loop_
_entity.id
_entity.type
_entity.pdbx_description
1 polymer ?
#
loop_
_entity_poly.entity_id
_entity_poly.type
_entity_poly.pdbx_seq_one_letter_code
_entity_poly.pdbx_strand_id
1 'polypeptide(L)' 'MNVHGSVKWIDKPFVVHSPFDVSGDQQQAIDKLAQGVLDGDRFQTLKGVTGSGKTFTMAKI' A
#
# COMPACT_ATOMS: atom_id res chain seq x y z
N MET A 1 8.66 -33.07 -8.13
CA MET A 1 7.70 -33.15 -7.01
C MET A 1 7.42 -31.73 -6.54
N ASN A 2 6.26 -31.16 -6.88
CA ASN A 2 5.88 -29.84 -6.36
C ASN A 2 5.28 -30.04 -4.97
N VAL A 3 5.97 -29.53 -3.95
CA VAL A 3 5.61 -29.65 -2.52
C VAL A 3 4.61 -28.59 -2.03
N HIS A 4 4.01 -27.84 -2.95
CA HIS A 4 3.01 -26.82 -2.60
C HIS A 4 1.63 -27.42 -2.87
N GLY A 5 0.96 -27.85 -1.81
CA GLY A 5 -0.42 -28.32 -1.86
C GLY A 5 -1.33 -27.28 -2.51
N SER A 6 -2.48 -27.72 -3.03
CA SER A 6 -3.45 -26.87 -3.74
C SER A 6 -3.94 -25.72 -2.85
N VAL A 7 -3.33 -24.54 -2.97
CA VAL A 7 -3.80 -23.33 -2.28
C VAL A 7 -4.99 -22.78 -3.04
N LYS A 8 -6.16 -22.75 -2.39
CA LYS A 8 -7.34 -22.05 -2.90
C LYS A 8 -7.18 -20.56 -2.61
N TRP A 9 -7.01 -19.75 -3.65
CA TRP A 9 -7.02 -18.29 -3.53
C TRP A 9 -8.43 -17.82 -3.21
N ILE A 10 -8.58 -17.05 -2.12
CA ILE A 10 -9.82 -16.40 -1.74
C ILE A 10 -9.65 -14.92 -2.10
N ASP A 11 -10.57 -14.40 -2.91
CA ASP A 11 -10.64 -12.97 -3.18
C ASP A 11 -11.21 -12.26 -1.94
N LYS A 12 -10.32 -11.71 -1.12
CA LYS A 12 -10.66 -10.97 0.09
C LYS A 12 -9.96 -9.62 0.05
N PRO A 13 -10.69 -8.50 0.18
CA PRO A 13 -10.08 -7.17 0.17
C PRO A 13 -9.11 -7.02 1.35
N PHE A 14 -7.99 -6.34 1.08
CA PHE A 14 -7.07 -5.92 2.13
C PHE A 14 -7.69 -4.76 2.92
N VAL A 15 -7.68 -4.84 4.25
CA VAL A 15 -8.28 -3.83 5.13
C VAL A 15 -7.25 -3.40 6.17
N VAL A 16 -6.93 -2.10 6.18
CA VAL A 16 -6.04 -1.50 7.18
C VAL A 16 -6.85 -1.11 8.41
N HIS A 17 -6.55 -1.75 9.54
CA HIS A 17 -7.05 -1.32 10.84
C HIS A 17 -6.05 -0.37 11.50
N SER A 18 -6.50 0.86 11.78
CA SER A 18 -5.69 1.90 12.43
C SER A 18 -6.60 2.80 13.26
N PRO A 19 -6.17 3.23 14.46
CA PRO A 19 -6.88 4.26 15.22
C PRO A 19 -6.62 5.68 14.70
N PHE A 20 -5.71 5.84 13.73
CA PHE A 20 -5.32 7.11 13.14
C PHE A 20 -5.87 7.25 11.73
N ASP A 21 -6.32 8.47 11.43
CA ASP A 21 -6.64 8.91 10.08
C ASP A 21 -5.41 9.42 9.33
N VAL A 22 -5.56 9.52 8.01
CA VAL A 22 -4.61 10.23 7.14
C VAL A 22 -4.47 11.68 7.56
N SER A 23 -3.24 12.19 7.52
CA SER A 23 -2.94 13.57 7.91
C SER A 23 -1.82 14.18 7.04
N GLY A 24 -1.81 15.51 6.95
CA GLY A 24 -0.82 16.24 6.15
C GLY A 24 -0.79 15.75 4.69
N ASP A 25 0.41 15.58 4.15
CA ASP A 25 0.63 15.19 2.75
C ASP A 25 0.41 13.69 2.49
N GLN A 26 0.01 12.90 3.49
CA GLN A 26 -0.14 11.45 3.34
C GLN A 26 -1.20 11.08 2.30
N GLN A 27 -2.33 11.80 2.25
CA GLN A 27 -3.40 11.50 1.29
C GLN A 27 -2.91 11.68 -0.15
N GLN A 28 -2.20 12.78 -0.43
CA GLN A 28 -1.63 13.04 -1.74
C GLN A 28 -0.60 11.96 -2.13
N ALA A 29 0.22 11.51 -1.18
CA ALA A 29 1.19 10.45 -1.43
C ALA A 29 0.51 9.10 -1.73
N ILE A 30 -0.55 8.76 -0.99
CA ILE A 30 -1.37 7.57 -1.23
C ILE A 30 -1.98 7.63 -2.63
N ASP A 31 -2.70 8.69 -2.96
CA ASP A 31 -3.41 8.81 -4.24
C ASP A 31 -2.44 8.70 -5.43
N LYS A 32 -1.28 9.36 -5.34
CA LYS A 32 -0.27 9.33 -6.40
C LYS A 32 0.35 7.95 -6.58
N LEU A 33 0.68 7.28 -5.47
CA LEU A 33 1.30 5.96 -5.52
C LEU A 33 0.30 4.89 -5.98
N ALA A 34 -0.95 4.96 -5.51
CA ALA A 34 -2.04 4.08 -5.95
C ALA A 34 -2.27 4.24 -7.46
N GLN A 35 -2.38 5.47 -7.93
CA GLN A 35 -2.58 5.74 -9.36
C GLN A 35 -1.40 5.23 -10.19
N GLY A 36 -0.16 5.46 -9.76
CA GLY A 36 1.01 4.93 -10.47
C GLY A 36 1.00 3.39 -10.55
N VAL A 37 0.53 2.69 -9.52
CA VAL A 37 0.39 1.22 -9.57
C VAL A 37 -0.66 0.82 -10.61
N LEU A 38 -1.81 1.51 -10.63
CA LEU A 38 -2.88 1.26 -11.60
C LEU A 38 -2.47 1.59 -13.04
N ASP A 39 -1.63 2.62 -13.23
CA ASP A 39 -1.09 3.03 -14.52
C ASP A 39 0.04 2.11 -15.01
N GLY A 40 0.52 1.19 -14.16
CA GLY A 40 1.58 0.25 -14.49
C GLY A 40 2.99 0.83 -14.35
N ASP A 41 3.17 1.89 -13.56
CA ASP A 41 4.47 2.47 -13.27
C ASP A 41 5.37 1.44 -12.57
N ARG A 42 6.42 1.02 -13.28
CA ARG A 42 7.37 0.02 -12.79
C ARG A 42 8.16 0.46 -11.57
N PHE A 43 8.40 1.76 -11.43
CA PHE A 43 9.27 2.30 -10.38
C PHE A 43 8.64 3.56 -9.80
N GLN A 44 8.46 3.54 -8.48
CA GLN A 44 7.93 4.67 -7.73
C GLN A 44 8.75 4.84 -6.44
N THR A 45 8.76 6.06 -5.89
CA THR A 45 9.52 6.35 -4.66
C THR A 45 8.67 7.20 -3.73
N LEU A 46 8.36 6.65 -2.54
CA LEU A 46 7.78 7.40 -1.45
C LEU A 46 8.87 8.21 -0.73
N LYS A 47 8.96 9.51 -1.03
CA LYS A 47 9.87 10.43 -0.33
C LYS A 47 9.17 10.99 0.90
N GLY A 48 9.68 10.69 2.09
CA GLY A 48 9.16 11.23 3.34
C GLY A 48 10.21 11.27 4.44
N VAL A 49 10.17 12.33 5.27
CA VAL A 49 11.08 12.51 6.41
C VAL A 49 10.87 11.43 7.49
N THR A 50 11.78 11.31 8.45
CA THR A 50 11.60 10.42 9.60
C THR A 50 10.38 10.85 10.44
N GLY A 51 9.58 9.89 10.90
CA GLY A 51 8.35 10.17 11.68
C GLY A 51 7.11 10.52 10.87
N SER A 52 7.21 10.71 9.55
CA SER A 52 6.05 11.06 8.67
C SER A 52 5.02 9.94 8.45
N GLY A 53 5.22 8.76 9.03
CA GLY A 53 4.26 7.66 8.91
C GLY A 53 4.34 6.87 7.59
N LYS A 54 5.51 6.76 6.95
CA LYS A 54 5.69 6.03 5.66
C LYS A 54 5.08 4.63 5.62
N THR A 55 5.14 3.86 6.71
CA THR A 55 4.50 2.54 6.80
C THR A 55 2.98 2.62 6.71
N PHE A 56 2.38 3.60 7.40
CA PHE A 56 0.94 3.83 7.34
C PHE A 56 0.49 4.27 5.94
N THR A 57 1.24 5.17 5.30
CA THR A 57 1.03 5.57 3.91
C THR A 57 1.08 4.36 2.98
N MET A 58 2.12 3.52 3.07
CA MET A 58 2.26 2.33 2.21
C MET A 58 1.21 1.24 2.47
N ALA A 59 0.59 1.21 3.65
CA ALA A 59 -0.49 0.26 3.91
C ALA A 59 -1.82 0.70 3.27
N LYS A 60 -1.99 2.01 3.03
CA LYS A 60 -3.24 2.64 2.59
C LYS A 60 -3.36 2.86 1.06
N ILE A 61 -2.30 2.54 0.30
CA ILE A 61 -2.32 2.48 -1.17
C ILE A 61 -3.09 1.28 -1.70
#